data_AF-A0A919AE48-F1
#
_entry.id   AF-A0A919AE48-F1
#
_cell.length_a   1.000
_cell.length_b   1.000
_cell.length_c   1.000
_cell.angle_alpha   90.00
_cell.angle_beta   90.00
_cell.angle_gamma   90.00
#
_symmetry.space_group_name_H-M   'P 1'
#
loop_
_entity.id
_entity.type
_entity.pdbx_description
1 polymer ?
#
loop_
_entity_poly.entity_id
_entity_poly.type
_entity_poly.pdbx_seq_one_letter_code
_entity_poly.pdbx_strand_id
1 'polypeptide(L)'
;MGAARMSGTPLPGIGVRYDLSTREQRRLSVVAHRDGSRTLSAYRVDDPDACALSVRLTAGEAAAVIDALMPAHHSPNLLSTTELGLVAERIELSATSYWNGRLLGETRMRTETGVSIVAVLRRAEAIPSPGPDLRLAGGDTLIVIGTREGADAAAAILGRE
;
A
#
# COMPACT_ATOMS: atom_id res chain seq x y z
N MET A 1 -0.48 -27.53 -12.50
CA MET A 1 0.51 -26.56 -11.98
C MET A 1 0.09 -26.12 -10.59
N GLY A 2 0.72 -26.65 -9.53
CA GLY A 2 0.39 -26.30 -8.14
C GLY A 2 1.01 -24.95 -7.73
N ALA A 3 0.20 -24.03 -7.24
CA ALA A 3 0.65 -22.78 -6.66
C ALA A 3 1.38 -23.04 -5.32
N ALA A 4 2.37 -22.22 -5.00
CA ALA A 4 2.96 -22.22 -3.66
C ALA A 4 1.86 -21.83 -2.65
N ARG A 5 1.77 -22.55 -1.53
CA ARG A 5 0.78 -22.26 -0.48
C ARG A 5 1.42 -21.38 0.57
N MET A 6 0.81 -20.23 0.81
CA MET A 6 1.17 -19.31 1.88
C MET A 6 0.07 -19.30 2.94
N SER A 7 0.42 -19.44 4.21
CA SER A 7 -0.53 -19.33 5.34
C SER A 7 -0.04 -18.32 6.37
N GLY A 8 -0.93 -17.43 6.81
CA GLY A 8 -0.67 -16.45 7.87
C GLY A 8 -1.22 -16.95 9.21
N THR A 9 -0.38 -16.96 10.25
CA THR A 9 -0.75 -17.31 11.63
C THR A 9 -0.43 -16.13 12.55
N PRO A 10 -1.43 -15.51 13.20
CA PRO A 10 -1.17 -14.51 14.24
C PRO A 10 -0.41 -15.11 15.41
N LEU A 11 0.62 -14.42 15.89
CA LEU A 11 1.39 -14.77 17.08
C LEU A 11 1.14 -13.71 18.16
N PRO A 12 0.32 -14.01 19.19
CA PRO A 12 0.01 -13.07 20.26
C PRO A 12 1.27 -12.46 20.88
N GLY A 13 1.31 -11.13 20.97
CA GLY A 13 2.45 -10.39 21.53
C GLY A 13 3.69 -10.26 20.64
N ILE A 14 3.79 -11.00 19.54
CA ILE A 14 4.99 -11.05 18.68
C ILE A 14 4.71 -10.40 17.33
N GLY A 15 3.64 -10.80 16.64
CA GLY A 15 3.35 -10.35 15.28
C GLY A 15 2.57 -11.37 14.45
N VAL A 16 2.94 -11.55 13.18
CA VAL A 16 2.31 -12.52 12.29
C VAL A 16 3.40 -13.40 11.66
N ARG A 17 3.21 -14.72 11.70
CA ARG A 17 4.05 -15.68 10.97
C ARG A 17 3.41 -16.00 9.63
N TYR A 18 4.19 -15.91 8.57
CA TYR A 18 3.85 -16.34 7.22
C TYR A 18 4.65 -17.58 6.88
N ASP A 19 3.99 -18.68 6.62
CA ASP A 19 4.62 -19.94 6.22
C ASP A 19 4.42 -20.16 4.73
N LEU A 20 5.51 -20.42 4.01
CA LEU A 20 5.55 -20.71 2.58
C LEU A 20 6.11 -22.12 2.37
N SER A 21 5.34 -22.96 1.68
CA SER A 21 5.83 -24.23 1.15
C SER A 21 6.07 -24.12 -0.35
N THR A 22 7.31 -24.37 -0.78
CA THR A 22 7.69 -24.34 -2.20
C THR A 22 7.24 -25.61 -2.92
N ARG A 23 7.37 -25.62 -4.25
CA ARG A 23 7.07 -26.80 -5.07
C ARG A 23 8.02 -27.98 -4.79
N GLU A 24 9.24 -27.69 -4.36
CA GLU A 24 10.24 -28.69 -3.96
C GLU A 24 10.07 -29.14 -2.49
N GLN A 25 8.92 -28.86 -1.88
CA GLN A 25 8.62 -29.17 -0.47
C GLN A 25 9.59 -28.54 0.55
N ARG A 26 10.30 -27.47 0.17
CA ARG A 26 11.06 -26.65 1.12
C ARG A 26 10.10 -25.76 1.90
N ARG A 27 10.33 -25.62 3.21
CA ARG A 27 9.57 -24.72 4.07
C ARG A 27 10.39 -23.48 4.40
N LEU A 28 9.76 -22.33 4.22
CA LEU A 28 10.24 -21.02 4.60
C LEU A 28 9.21 -20.39 5.53
N SER A 29 9.65 -19.68 6.56
CA SER A 29 8.76 -18.88 7.41
C SER A 29 9.30 -17.47 7.56
N VAL A 30 8.40 -16.49 7.54
CA VAL A 30 8.71 -15.10 7.88
C VAL A 30 7.85 -14.69 9.07
N VAL A 31 8.48 -14.31 10.18
CA VAL A 31 7.79 -13.66 11.30
C VAL A 31 7.95 -12.15 11.15
N ALA A 32 6.84 -11.45 10.88
CA ALA A 32 6.79 -10.00 10.92
C ALA A 32 6.50 -9.55 12.35
N HIS A 33 7.52 -9.04 13.04
CA HIS A 33 7.41 -8.58 14.42
C HIS A 33 6.75 -7.19 14.49
N ARG A 34 6.16 -6.87 15.63
CA ARG A 34 5.52 -5.57 15.88
C ARG A 34 6.49 -4.38 15.90
N ASP A 35 7.76 -4.63 16.22
CA ASP A 35 8.83 -3.62 16.23
C ASP A 35 9.34 -3.26 14.82
N GLY A 36 8.76 -3.86 13.77
CA GLY A 36 9.18 -3.66 12.39
C GLY A 36 10.40 -4.50 11.99
N SER A 37 10.93 -5.36 12.86
CA SER A 37 11.92 -6.36 12.46
C SER A 37 11.23 -7.59 11.87
N ARG A 38 12.00 -8.39 11.11
CA ARG A 38 11.50 -9.59 10.45
C ARG A 38 12.44 -10.74 10.75
N THR A 39 11.91 -11.92 11.04
CA THR A 39 12.72 -13.13 11.15
C THR A 39 12.42 -14.02 9.95
N LEU A 40 13.42 -14.25 9.11
CA LEU A 40 13.35 -15.21 8.02
C LEU A 40 13.97 -16.52 8.48
N SER A 41 13.22 -17.61 8.39
CA SER A 41 13.70 -18.94 8.71
C SER A 41 13.49 -19.91 7.54
N ALA A 42 14.46 -20.78 7.32
CA ALA A 42 14.39 -21.88 6.36
C ALA A 42 14.57 -23.19 7.11
N TYR A 43 13.75 -24.19 6.78
CA TYR A 43 13.75 -25.49 7.43
C TYR A 43 14.39 -26.54 6.54
N ARG A 44 14.89 -27.61 7.16
CA ARG A 44 15.44 -28.72 6.42
C ARG A 44 14.33 -29.50 5.71
N VAL A 45 14.69 -30.20 4.63
CA VAL A 45 13.75 -31.03 3.87
C VAL A 45 13.54 -32.39 4.55
N ASP A 46 14.58 -32.92 5.19
CA ASP A 46 14.55 -34.20 5.91
C ASP A 46 13.92 -34.11 7.30
N ASP A 47 13.94 -32.92 7.91
CA ASP A 47 13.26 -32.61 9.17
C ASP A 47 12.64 -31.20 9.10
N PRO A 48 11.32 -31.10 8.87
CA PRO A 48 10.62 -29.82 8.72
C PRO A 48 10.48 -29.03 10.03
N ASP A 49 10.79 -29.63 11.18
CA ASP A 49 10.81 -28.94 12.48
C ASP A 49 12.22 -28.45 12.83
N ALA A 50 13.26 -28.99 12.18
CA ALA A 50 14.63 -28.51 12.29
C ALA A 50 14.88 -27.27 11.43
N CYS A 51 15.12 -26.14 12.09
CA CYS A 51 15.52 -24.90 11.44
C CYS A 51 16.95 -25.00 10.89
N ALA A 52 17.13 -24.84 9.58
CA ALA A 52 18.42 -24.84 8.90
C ALA A 52 19.10 -23.46 8.95
N LEU A 53 18.31 -22.39 8.89
CA LEU A 53 18.77 -21.01 8.94
C LEU A 53 17.69 -20.16 9.58
N SER A 54 18.06 -19.26 10.50
CA SER A 54 17.18 -18.24 11.03
C SER A 54 17.93 -16.92 11.15
N VAL A 55 17.45 -15.89 10.47
CA VAL A 55 18.08 -14.57 10.44
C VAL A 55 17.05 -13.53 10.86
N ARG A 56 17.41 -12.67 11.81
CA ARG A 56 16.64 -11.46 12.13
C ARG A 56 17.15 -10.32 11.26
N LEU A 57 16.25 -9.72 10.51
CA LEU A 57 16.47 -8.59 9.64
C LEU A 57 15.86 -7.35 10.30
N THR A 58 16.61 -6.27 10.30
CA THR A 58 16.07 -4.93 10.56
C THR A 58 15.06 -4.54 9.48
N ALA A 59 14.32 -3.45 9.70
CA ALA A 59 13.39 -2.96 8.69
C ALA A 59 14.06 -2.62 7.35
N GLY A 60 15.27 -2.02 7.39
CA GLY A 60 16.03 -1.68 6.19
C GLY A 60 16.58 -2.91 5.47
N GLU A 61 17.15 -3.89 6.19
CA GLU A 61 17.65 -5.13 5.57
C GLU A 61 16.51 -5.95 4.96
N ALA A 62 15.36 -6.00 5.62
CA ALA A 62 14.19 -6.68 5.09
C ALA A 62 13.71 -6.02 3.77
N ALA A 63 13.74 -4.69 3.70
CA ALA A 63 13.44 -3.97 2.45
C ALA A 63 14.43 -4.33 1.34
N ALA A 64 15.73 -4.34 1.62
CA ALA A 64 16.75 -4.73 0.65
C ALA A 64 16.57 -6.17 0.14
N VAL A 65 16.17 -7.10 1.01
CA VAL A 65 15.86 -8.49 0.59
C VAL A 65 14.60 -8.53 -0.29
N ILE A 66 13.56 -7.75 0.02
CA ILE A 66 12.36 -7.65 -0.83
C ILE A 66 12.74 -7.13 -2.22
N ASP A 67 13.55 -6.08 -2.29
CA ASP A 67 14.05 -5.51 -3.55
C ASP A 67 14.87 -6.55 -4.33
N ALA A 68 15.69 -7.34 -3.66
CA ALA A 68 16.49 -8.40 -4.29
C ALA A 68 15.66 -9.62 -4.75
N LEU A 69 14.56 -9.95 -4.06
CA LEU A 69 13.65 -11.03 -4.44
C LEU A 69 12.77 -10.65 -5.62
N MET A 70 12.53 -9.35 -5.81
CA MET A 70 11.76 -8.79 -6.92
C MET A 70 12.57 -7.67 -7.60
N PRO A 71 13.76 -7.99 -8.16
CA PRO A 71 14.65 -6.98 -8.71
C PRO A 71 13.97 -6.33 -9.91
N ALA A 72 13.48 -5.11 -9.69
CA ALA A 72 12.69 -4.33 -10.64
C ALA A 72 11.56 -5.13 -11.32
N HIS A 73 10.56 -5.53 -10.53
CA HIS A 73 9.17 -5.51 -11.00
C HIS A 73 8.44 -4.28 -10.43
N HIS A 74 9.04 -3.11 -10.57
CA HIS A 74 8.27 -2.03 -11.17
C HIS A 74 7.94 -2.53 -12.58
N SER A 75 6.65 -2.77 -12.86
CA SER A 75 6.24 -2.93 -14.26
C SER A 75 6.90 -1.80 -15.05
N PRO A 76 7.53 -2.02 -16.22
CA PRO A 76 8.17 -0.96 -16.99
C PRO A 76 7.22 0.20 -17.37
N ASN A 77 5.92 0.02 -17.12
CA ASN A 77 4.86 1.02 -17.27
C ASN A 77 4.39 1.67 -15.95
N LEU A 78 4.98 1.32 -14.80
CA LEU A 78 4.63 1.85 -13.48
C LEU A 78 5.69 2.88 -13.07
N LEU A 79 5.31 4.16 -13.10
CA LEU A 79 6.16 5.25 -12.63
C LEU A 79 6.33 5.13 -11.11
N SER A 80 7.56 5.00 -10.64
CA SER A 80 7.88 5.21 -9.22
C SER A 80 7.69 6.69 -8.91
N THR A 81 6.56 7.06 -8.29
CA THR A 81 6.32 8.46 -7.91
C THR A 81 7.39 8.96 -6.94
N THR A 82 7.90 8.07 -6.08
CA THR A 82 8.89 8.38 -5.03
C THR A 82 10.22 8.93 -5.56
N GLU A 83 10.74 8.40 -6.67
CA GLU A 83 12.01 8.90 -7.25
C GLU A 83 11.86 10.28 -7.91
N LEU A 84 10.62 10.67 -8.23
CA LEU A 84 10.27 11.95 -8.82
C LEU A 84 9.78 12.98 -7.78
N GLY A 85 9.85 12.65 -6.48
CA GLY A 85 9.32 13.51 -5.41
C GLY A 85 7.79 13.60 -5.38
N LEU A 86 7.10 12.66 -6.04
CA LEU A 86 5.65 12.59 -6.10
C LEU A 86 5.11 11.49 -5.17
N VAL A 87 3.92 11.73 -4.62
CA VAL A 87 3.17 10.79 -3.81
C VAL A 87 1.84 10.48 -4.46
N ALA A 88 1.33 9.27 -4.24
CA ALA A 88 -0.02 8.88 -4.56
C ALA A 88 -0.75 8.57 -3.25
N GLU A 89 -1.72 9.40 -2.87
CA GLU A 89 -2.41 9.31 -1.58
C GLU A 89 -3.91 9.12 -1.74
N ARG A 90 -4.51 8.50 -0.73
CA ARG A 90 -5.96 8.29 -0.63
C ARG A 90 -6.50 9.26 0.40
N ILE A 91 -7.42 10.12 0.00
CA ILE A 91 -8.05 11.09 0.89
C ILE A 91 -9.54 10.80 0.96
N GLU A 92 -10.05 10.50 2.15
CA GLU A 92 -11.46 10.27 2.39
C GLU A 92 -12.21 11.59 2.53
N LEU A 93 -13.36 11.69 1.86
CA LEU A 93 -14.26 12.81 1.99
C LEU A 93 -15.31 12.50 3.05
N SER A 94 -15.26 13.19 4.19
CA SER A 94 -16.27 13.03 5.24
C SER A 94 -17.67 13.37 4.74
N ALA A 95 -18.70 12.71 5.29
CA ALA A 95 -20.09 13.07 5.07
C ALA A 95 -20.44 14.47 5.62
N THR A 96 -19.67 14.97 6.59
CA THR A 96 -19.77 16.33 7.15
C THR A 96 -18.95 17.35 6.38
N SER A 97 -18.18 16.93 5.36
CA SER A 97 -17.38 17.87 4.57
C SER A 97 -18.27 18.88 3.86
N TYR A 98 -17.83 20.14 3.84
CA TYR A 98 -18.38 21.24 3.05
C TYR A 98 -18.53 20.88 1.57
N TRP A 99 -17.69 19.97 1.06
CA TRP A 99 -17.68 19.53 -0.32
C TRP A 99 -18.66 18.40 -0.63
N ASN A 100 -19.32 17.83 0.38
CA ASN A 100 -20.35 16.83 0.16
C ASN A 100 -21.50 17.41 -0.68
N GLY A 101 -21.78 16.78 -1.82
CA GLY A 101 -22.79 17.21 -2.79
C GLY A 101 -22.34 18.29 -3.78
N ARG A 102 -21.13 18.86 -3.63
CA ARG A 102 -20.56 19.89 -4.52
C ARG A 102 -19.84 19.28 -5.71
N LEU A 103 -19.58 20.09 -6.73
CA LEU A 103 -18.83 19.65 -7.91
C LEU A 103 -17.33 19.62 -7.61
N LEU A 104 -16.65 18.62 -8.15
CA LEU A 104 -15.21 18.47 -8.01
C LEU A 104 -14.46 19.70 -8.53
N GLY A 105 -14.92 20.33 -9.60
CA GLY A 105 -14.32 21.54 -10.15
C GLY A 105 -14.36 22.74 -9.21
N GLU A 106 -15.31 22.81 -8.27
CA GLU A 106 -15.38 23.89 -7.28
C GLU A 106 -14.20 23.86 -6.31
N THR A 107 -13.60 22.69 -6.08
CA THR A 107 -12.41 22.54 -5.21
C THR A 107 -11.18 23.25 -5.76
N ARG A 108 -11.13 23.46 -7.09
CA ARG A 108 -9.95 23.94 -7.82
C ARG A 108 -8.66 23.20 -7.46
N MET A 109 -8.76 21.91 -7.12
CA MET A 109 -7.67 21.10 -6.54
C MET A 109 -6.33 21.31 -7.23
N ARG A 110 -6.28 21.13 -8.55
CA ARG A 110 -5.04 21.27 -9.31
C ARG A 110 -4.46 22.67 -9.27
N THR A 111 -5.30 23.69 -9.29
CA THR A 111 -4.87 25.09 -9.29
C THR A 111 -4.38 25.50 -7.90
N GLU A 112 -5.07 25.09 -6.84
CA GLU A 112 -4.76 25.51 -5.47
C GLU A 112 -3.62 24.70 -4.83
N THR A 113 -3.43 23.44 -5.23
CA THR A 113 -2.51 22.50 -4.55
C THR A 113 -1.46 21.89 -5.47
N GLY A 114 -1.62 22.01 -6.79
CA GLY A 114 -0.77 21.33 -7.77
C GLY A 114 -1.03 19.83 -7.94
N VAL A 115 -1.93 19.22 -7.16
CA VAL A 115 -2.24 17.79 -7.28
C VAL A 115 -3.26 17.50 -8.38
N SER A 116 -3.20 16.29 -8.93
CA SER A 116 -4.22 15.77 -9.84
C SER A 116 -5.02 14.67 -9.15
N ILE A 117 -6.34 14.74 -9.24
CA ILE A 117 -7.22 13.63 -8.84
C ILE A 117 -7.31 12.68 -10.04
N VAL A 118 -6.86 11.44 -9.84
CA VAL A 118 -6.80 10.44 -10.91
C VAL A 118 -7.95 9.44 -10.85
N ALA A 119 -8.57 9.28 -9.68
CA ALA A 119 -9.76 8.47 -9.50
C ALA A 119 -10.56 8.90 -8.27
N VAL A 120 -11.87 8.63 -8.29
CA VAL A 120 -12.72 8.63 -7.09
C VAL A 120 -13.25 7.23 -6.87
N LEU A 121 -13.02 6.67 -5.69
CA LEU A 121 -13.60 5.41 -5.26
C LEU A 121 -14.89 5.71 -4.51
N ARG A 122 -16.00 5.15 -4.99
CA ARG A 122 -17.31 5.27 -4.37
C ARG A 122 -17.86 3.89 -4.13
N ARG A 123 -17.95 3.49 -2.86
CA ARG A 123 -18.37 2.14 -2.44
C ARG A 123 -17.45 1.07 -3.08
N ALA A 124 -17.97 0.30 -4.03
CA ALA A 124 -17.24 -0.76 -4.74
C ALA A 124 -16.86 -0.37 -6.19
N GLU A 125 -17.13 0.87 -6.60
CA GLU A 125 -16.89 1.34 -7.96
C GLU A 125 -15.76 2.38 -7.99
N ALA A 126 -14.91 2.28 -9.01
CA ALA A 126 -13.87 3.26 -9.28
C ALA A 126 -14.29 4.13 -10.47
N ILE A 127 -14.28 5.44 -10.27
CA ILE A 127 -14.54 6.45 -11.31
C ILE A 127 -13.18 7.00 -11.74
N PRO A 128 -12.58 6.48 -12.82
CA PRO A 128 -11.28 6.96 -13.30
C PRO A 128 -11.42 8.32 -13.98
N SER A 129 -10.34 9.13 -13.92
CA SER A 129 -10.24 10.42 -14.59
C SER A 129 -11.49 11.30 -14.41
N PRO A 130 -11.89 11.59 -13.16
CA PRO A 130 -13.12 12.31 -12.88
C PRO A 130 -13.10 13.71 -13.49
N GLY A 131 -14.19 14.08 -14.18
CA GLY A 131 -14.39 15.42 -14.70
C GLY A 131 -14.70 16.45 -13.59
N PRO A 132 -14.55 17.76 -13.88
CA PRO A 132 -14.90 18.81 -12.93
C PRO A 132 -16.40 18.86 -12.58
N ASP A 133 -17.24 18.24 -13.41
CA ASP A 133 -18.69 18.08 -13.25
C ASP A 133 -19.09 16.91 -12.34
N LEU A 134 -18.13 16.09 -11.88
CA LEU A 134 -18.40 15.03 -10.92
C LEU A 134 -18.90 15.64 -9.59
N ARG A 135 -20.09 15.24 -9.16
CA ARG A 135 -20.57 15.54 -7.79
C ARG A 135 -19.89 14.63 -6.78
N LEU A 136 -19.22 15.26 -5.83
CA LEU A 136 -18.63 14.61 -4.67
C LEU A 136 -19.72 14.15 -3.70
N ALA A 137 -19.47 13.03 -3.02
CA ALA A 137 -20.35 12.48 -2.01
C ALA A 137 -19.56 12.12 -0.75
N GLY A 138 -20.17 12.34 0.41
CA GLY A 138 -19.65 11.83 1.67
C GLY A 138 -19.38 10.32 1.61
N GLY A 139 -18.19 9.92 2.05
CA GLY A 139 -17.69 8.56 1.96
C GLY A 139 -16.92 8.24 0.67
N ASP A 140 -16.78 9.19 -0.25
CA ASP A 140 -15.87 9.04 -1.39
C ASP A 140 -14.41 8.98 -0.92
N THR A 141 -13.59 8.20 -1.61
CA THR A 141 -12.12 8.25 -1.46
C THR A 141 -11.50 8.77 -2.74
N LEU A 142 -10.83 9.90 -2.67
CA LEU A 142 -10.15 10.53 -3.79
C LEU A 142 -8.71 10.02 -3.84
N ILE A 143 -8.28 9.58 -5.02
CA ILE A 143 -6.89 9.21 -5.29
C ILE A 143 -6.20 10.43 -5.90
N VAL A 144 -5.26 11.01 -5.18
CA VAL A 144 -4.50 12.19 -5.60
C VAL A 144 -3.07 11.81 -5.94
N ILE A 145 -2.50 12.46 -6.95
CA ILE A 145 -1.08 12.38 -7.30
C ILE A 145 -0.51 13.80 -7.36
N GLY A 146 0.59 14.04 -6.65
CA GLY A 146 1.26 15.35 -6.59
C GLY A 146 2.47 15.30 -5.66
N THR A 147 3.02 16.45 -5.25
CA THR A 147 4.03 16.48 -4.18
C THR A 147 3.39 16.19 -2.83
N ARG A 148 4.20 15.88 -1.81
CA ARG A 148 3.70 15.67 -0.44
C ARG A 148 2.96 16.89 0.08
N GLU A 149 3.53 18.08 -0.12
CA GLU A 149 2.94 19.35 0.32
C GLU A 149 1.61 19.63 -0.38
N GLY A 150 1.50 19.28 -1.67
CA GLY A 150 0.26 19.38 -2.41
C GLY A 150 -0.81 18.41 -1.91
N ALA A 151 -0.42 17.17 -1.58
CA ALA A 151 -1.33 16.17 -1.03
C ALA A 151 -1.86 16.60 0.35
N ASP A 152 -1.01 17.14 1.22
CA ASP A 152 -1.40 17.69 2.52
C ASP A 152 -2.38 18.87 2.37
N ALA A 153 -2.10 19.77 1.42
CA ALA A 153 -3.00 20.89 1.10
C ALA A 153 -4.35 20.41 0.55
N ALA A 154 -4.37 19.37 -0.29
CA ALA A 154 -5.59 18.76 -0.79
C ALA A 154 -6.41 18.13 0.35
N ALA A 155 -5.76 17.46 1.29
CA ALA A 155 -6.41 16.90 2.48
C ALA A 155 -7.05 18.01 3.32
N ALA A 156 -6.36 19.14 3.52
CA ALA A 156 -6.90 20.29 4.23
C ALA A 156 -8.13 20.91 3.53
N ILE A 157 -8.11 21.01 2.20
CA ILE A 157 -9.27 21.49 1.44
C ILE A 157 -10.45 20.55 1.63
N LEU A 158 -10.27 19.23 1.44
CA LEU A 158 -11.35 18.24 1.52
C LEU A 158 -11.89 18.04 2.94
N GLY A 159 -11.02 18.22 3.95
CA GLY A 159 -11.36 18.12 5.37
C GLY A 159 -12.11 19.32 5.94
N ARG A 160 -12.41 20.34 5.12
CA ARG A 160 -13.25 21.48 5.52
C ARG A 160 -14.68 21.00 5.80
N GLU A 161 -15.22 21.35 6.96
CA GLU A 161 -16.63 21.17 7.36
C GLU A 161 -17.45 22.46 7.18
#